data_AF-A0AAF0S0P3-F1
#
_entry.id   AF-A0AAF0S0P3-F1
#
_cell.length_a   1.000
_cell.length_b   1.000
_cell.length_c   1.000
_cell.angle_alpha   90.00
_cell.angle_beta   90.00
_cell.angle_gamma   90.00
#
_symmetry.space_group_name_H-M   'P 1'
#
loop_
_entity.id
_entity.type
_entity.pdbx_description
1 polymer ?
#
loop_
_entity_poly.entity_id
_entity_poly.type
_entity_poly.pdbx_seq_one_letter_code
_entity_poly.pdbx_strand_id
1 'polypeptide(L)'
;MYRLGWQVLRGSLWEVVDSKRVRRALWIAAGIAAIALVLFVATDLAHGWAGPGVLRSIAAITFATLGVLAIAYSCFPTARDPRSGQGIDGKQVRPDATMSVRWSVQPYLERRARPIASEDRDDVLNDVPLLQRGLVRRLSRLGPLFVGTACGGFAVLVSGQVEVFVVLWPFVYLLMLPEMVLRLGYAERARLAALETEPPTLKHRPLWRRHPHGSKVRLPDE
;
A
#
# COMPACT_ATOMS: atom_id res chain seq x y z
N MET A 1 -10.90 -13.34 4.65
CA MET A 1 -10.52 -12.06 3.99
C MET A 1 -9.10 -11.64 4.34
N TYR A 2 -8.76 -11.44 5.60
CA TYR A 2 -7.37 -11.10 6.00
C TYR A 2 -6.33 -12.14 5.55
N ARG A 3 -6.60 -13.44 5.76
CA ARG A 3 -5.73 -14.53 5.30
C ARG A 3 -5.49 -14.52 3.78
N LEU A 4 -6.55 -14.25 2.99
CA LEU A 4 -6.48 -14.18 1.53
C LEU A 4 -5.62 -12.99 1.09
N GLY A 5 -5.88 -11.80 1.66
CA GLY A 5 -5.06 -10.62 1.41
C GLY A 5 -3.60 -10.81 1.80
N TRP A 6 -3.33 -11.48 2.92
CA TRP A 6 -1.97 -11.79 3.33
C TRP A 6 -1.25 -12.77 2.39
N GLN A 7 -1.96 -13.76 1.84
CA GLN A 7 -1.42 -14.68 0.84
C GLN A 7 -1.05 -13.96 -0.45
N VAL A 8 -1.94 -13.10 -0.94
CA VAL A 8 -1.69 -12.29 -2.14
C VAL A 8 -0.52 -11.34 -1.93
N LEU A 9 -0.44 -10.70 -0.75
CA LEU A 9 0.69 -9.87 -0.39
C LEU A 9 2.00 -10.68 -0.46
N ARG A 10 2.08 -11.83 0.20
CA ARG A 10 3.30 -12.66 0.18
C ARG A 10 3.66 -13.17 -1.21
N GLY A 11 2.67 -13.54 -2.03
CA GLY A 11 2.89 -14.02 -3.39
C GLY A 11 3.41 -12.91 -4.31
N SER A 12 2.82 -11.71 -4.23
CA SER A 12 3.13 -10.58 -5.12
C SER A 12 4.32 -9.73 -4.65
N LEU A 13 4.75 -9.83 -3.40
CA LEU A 13 5.87 -9.04 -2.86
C LEU A 13 7.15 -9.21 -3.70
N TRP A 14 7.46 -10.44 -4.14
CA TRP A 14 8.64 -10.72 -4.95
C TRP A 14 8.56 -10.21 -6.39
N GLU A 15 7.34 -9.99 -6.90
CA GLU A 15 7.12 -9.43 -8.24
C GLU A 15 7.26 -7.91 -8.23
N VAL A 16 6.84 -7.27 -7.13
CA VAL A 16 6.82 -5.82 -6.96
C VAL A 16 8.14 -5.27 -6.42
N VAL A 17 8.89 -6.06 -5.66
CA VAL A 17 10.08 -5.60 -4.95
C VAL A 17 11.34 -6.24 -5.54
N ASP A 18 12.35 -5.42 -5.85
CA ASP A 18 13.64 -5.91 -6.35
C ASP A 18 14.52 -6.35 -5.16
N SER A 19 14.80 -7.65 -5.08
CA SER A 19 15.60 -8.25 -3.99
C SER A 19 17.00 -7.65 -3.88
N LYS A 20 17.62 -7.22 -4.99
CA LYS A 20 18.93 -6.56 -4.96
C LYS A 20 18.83 -5.17 -4.34
N ARG A 21 17.79 -4.41 -4.67
CA ARG A 21 17.54 -3.08 -4.10
C ARG A 21 17.17 -3.16 -2.62
N VAL A 22 16.36 -4.15 -2.22
CA VAL A 22 16.05 -4.43 -0.81
C VAL A 22 17.31 -4.73 -0.03
N ARG A 23 18.18 -5.61 -0.54
CA ARG A 23 19.42 -5.96 0.17
C ARG A 23 20.33 -4.75 0.33
N ARG A 24 20.48 -3.91 -0.71
CA ARG A 24 21.23 -2.65 -0.61
C ARG A 24 20.61 -1.67 0.40
N ALA A 25 19.29 -1.46 0.32
CA ALA A 25 18.58 -0.60 1.26
C ALA A 25 18.74 -1.08 2.70
N LEU A 26 18.65 -2.39 2.93
CA LEU A 26 18.86 -3.00 4.24
C LEU A 26 20.28 -2.80 4.76
N TRP A 27 21.30 -2.96 3.91
CA TRP A 27 22.69 -2.70 4.31
C TRP A 27 22.93 -1.24 4.68
N ILE A 28 22.41 -0.30 3.90
CA ILE A 28 22.56 1.13 4.19
C ILE A 28 21.80 1.49 5.47
N ALA A 29 20.55 1.02 5.60
CA ALA A 29 19.74 1.23 6.80
C ALA A 29 20.39 0.61 8.05
N ALA A 30 21.00 -0.58 7.92
CA ALA A 30 21.74 -1.22 8.99
C ALA A 30 22.97 -0.41 9.41
N GLY A 31 23.70 0.17 8.45
CA GLY A 31 24.80 1.10 8.75
C GLY A 31 24.33 2.33 9.53
N ILE A 32 23.21 2.94 9.12
CA ILE A 32 22.61 4.09 9.82
C ILE A 32 22.15 3.68 11.23
N ALA A 33 21.52 2.51 11.37
CA ALA A 33 21.06 1.99 12.65
C ALA A 33 22.23 1.70 13.60
N ALA A 34 23.36 1.21 13.10
CA ALA A 34 24.56 0.99 13.90
C ALA A 34 25.12 2.32 14.43
N ILE A 35 25.19 3.36 13.59
CA ILE A 35 25.62 4.70 14.02
C ILE A 35 24.65 5.25 15.07
N ALA A 36 23.33 5.14 14.83
CA ALA A 36 22.31 5.58 15.77
C ALA A 36 22.38 4.83 17.11
N LEU A 37 22.64 3.52 17.10
CA LEU A 37 22.83 2.72 18.30
C LEU A 37 24.01 3.24 19.14
N VAL A 38 25.17 3.49 18.51
CA VAL A 38 26.34 4.04 19.21
C VAL A 38 26.01 5.40 19.83
N LEU A 39 25.31 6.26 19.09
CA LEU A 39 24.86 7.57 19.59
C LEU A 39 23.87 7.43 20.75
N PHE A 40 22.90 6.52 20.67
CA PHE A 40 21.93 6.29 21.74
C PHE A 40 22.58 5.77 23.01
N VAL A 41 23.55 4.86 22.89
CA VAL A 41 24.32 4.36 24.04
C VAL A 41 25.18 5.47 24.64
N ALA A 42 25.91 6.23 23.82
CA ALA A 42 26.76 7.32 24.31
C ALA A 42 25.94 8.43 25.00
N THR A 43 24.77 8.77 24.43
CA THR A 43 23.87 9.76 25.02
C THR A 43 23.22 9.25 26.31
N ASP A 44 22.87 7.96 26.40
CA ASP A 44 22.34 7.37 27.63
C ASP A 44 23.41 7.34 28.74
N LEU A 45 24.65 7.01 28.41
CA LEU A 45 25.76 7.06 29.37
C LEU A 45 26.05 8.48 29.88
N ALA A 46 25.86 9.49 29.02
CA ALA A 46 26.13 10.88 29.39
C ALA A 46 24.97 11.57 30.12
N HIS A 47 23.71 11.26 29.77
CA HIS A 47 22.53 12.02 30.24
C HIS A 47 21.48 11.16 30.95
N GLY A 48 21.59 9.82 30.91
CA GLY A 48 20.62 8.89 31.52
C GLY A 48 19.21 9.01 30.94
N TRP A 49 19.08 9.40 29.67
CA TRP A 49 17.79 9.75 29.07
C TRP A 49 16.82 8.57 28.97
N ALA A 50 17.31 7.33 28.96
CA ALA A 50 16.46 6.14 28.81
C ALA A 50 15.76 5.72 30.12
N GLY A 51 16.02 6.44 31.22
CA GLY A 51 15.36 6.29 32.51
C GLY A 51 16.09 5.35 33.48
N PRO A 52 15.61 5.26 34.73
CA PRO A 52 16.25 4.43 35.75
C PRO A 52 16.01 2.94 35.48
N GLY A 53 17.10 2.16 35.47
CA GLY A 53 17.10 0.71 35.40
C GLY A 53 17.58 0.11 34.08
N VAL A 54 18.44 -0.91 34.17
CA VAL A 54 19.12 -1.54 33.03
C VAL A 54 18.16 -2.07 31.96
N LEU A 55 17.06 -2.73 32.37
CA LEU A 55 16.06 -3.28 31.44
C LEU A 55 15.33 -2.19 30.65
N ARG A 56 15.04 -1.07 31.30
CA ARG A 56 14.34 0.07 30.68
C ARG A 56 15.21 0.76 29.64
N SER A 57 16.49 0.98 29.97
CA SER A 57 17.47 1.52 29.04
C SER A 57 17.68 0.63 27.83
N ILE A 58 17.86 -0.69 28.05
CA ILE A 58 18.01 -1.66 26.95
C ILE A 58 16.78 -1.64 26.04
N ALA A 59 15.58 -1.66 26.61
CA ALA A 59 14.35 -1.62 25.83
C ALA A 59 14.24 -0.33 24.99
N ALA A 60 14.40 0.84 25.63
CA ALA A 60 14.29 2.13 24.93
C ALA A 60 15.30 2.27 23.80
N ILE A 61 16.57 1.90 24.04
CA ILE A 61 17.62 1.94 23.01
C ILE A 61 17.29 0.96 21.87
N THR A 62 16.89 -0.26 22.19
CA THR A 62 16.56 -1.28 21.18
C THR A 62 15.40 -0.82 20.30
N PHE A 63 14.32 -0.31 20.89
CA PHE A 63 13.16 0.18 20.14
C PHE A 63 13.48 1.45 19.34
N ALA A 64 14.30 2.35 19.86
CA ALA A 64 14.75 3.54 19.14
C ALA A 64 15.61 3.15 17.92
N THR A 65 16.56 2.23 18.09
CA THR A 65 17.40 1.72 16.99
C THR A 65 16.57 0.99 15.94
N LEU A 66 15.62 0.13 16.35
CA LEU A 66 14.68 -0.53 15.42
C LEU A 66 13.81 0.50 14.68
N GLY A 67 13.38 1.55 15.37
CA GLY A 67 12.66 2.68 14.79
C GLY A 67 13.46 3.36 13.68
N VAL A 68 14.71 3.75 13.97
CA VAL A 68 15.61 4.37 13.00
C VAL A 68 15.88 3.44 11.81
N LEU A 69 16.14 2.15 12.07
CA LEU A 69 16.35 1.15 11.01
C LEU A 69 15.16 1.09 10.04
N ALA A 70 13.95 0.97 10.59
CA ALA A 70 12.73 0.83 9.81
C ALA A 70 12.37 2.12 9.04
N ILE A 71 12.56 3.29 9.65
CA ILE A 71 12.38 4.59 9.01
C ILE A 71 13.42 4.78 7.89
N ALA A 72 14.69 4.54 8.17
CA ALA A 72 15.77 4.65 7.18
C ALA A 72 15.51 3.72 5.99
N TYR A 73 15.09 2.47 6.25
CA TYR A 73 14.71 1.52 5.20
C TYR A 73 13.54 2.05 4.35
N SER A 74 12.52 2.67 4.97
CA SER A 74 11.33 3.20 4.26
C SER A 74 11.65 4.36 3.30
N CYS A 75 12.79 5.03 3.50
CA CYS A 75 13.25 6.11 2.64
C CYS A 75 13.85 5.61 1.31
N PHE A 76 14.25 4.33 1.22
CA PHE A 76 14.87 3.79 0.02
C PHE A 76 13.82 3.25 -0.98
N PRO A 77 13.92 3.60 -2.28
CA PRO A 77 13.03 3.07 -3.29
C PRO A 77 13.37 1.61 -3.62
N THR A 78 12.62 0.68 -3.05
CA THR A 78 12.77 -0.78 -3.26
C THR A 78 11.87 -1.34 -4.38
N ALA A 79 11.00 -0.50 -4.95
CA ALA A 79 10.07 -0.90 -6.00
C ALA A 79 10.80 -1.28 -7.29
N ARG A 80 10.36 -2.37 -7.91
CA ARG A 80 10.76 -2.81 -9.24
C ARG A 80 9.97 -2.03 -10.29
N ASP A 81 10.64 -1.60 -11.36
CA ASP A 81 9.99 -0.83 -12.42
C ASP A 81 8.82 -1.63 -13.05
N PRO A 82 7.68 -0.98 -13.35
CA PRO A 82 6.55 -1.64 -13.96
C PRO A 82 6.96 -2.20 -15.33
N ARG A 83 6.56 -3.46 -15.60
CA ARG A 83 6.71 -4.06 -16.92
C ARG A 83 5.82 -3.25 -17.86
N SER A 84 6.41 -2.57 -18.83
CA SER A 84 5.71 -1.74 -19.82
C SER A 84 4.65 -2.58 -20.55
N GLY A 85 3.38 -2.16 -20.53
CA GLY A 85 2.35 -2.77 -21.36
C GLY A 85 0.92 -2.82 -20.81
N GLN A 86 0.69 -2.57 -19.51
CA GLN A 86 -0.67 -2.53 -18.96
C GLN A 86 -1.18 -1.10 -18.90
N GLY A 87 -2.29 -0.82 -19.60
CA GLY A 87 -2.95 0.47 -19.63
C GLY A 87 -4.46 0.30 -19.50
N ILE A 88 -5.13 1.33 -18.98
CA ILE A 88 -6.59 1.40 -18.86
C ILE A 88 -7.07 2.31 -20.01
N ASP A 89 -8.01 1.85 -20.84
CA ASP A 89 -8.54 2.60 -22.00
C ASP A 89 -7.46 3.12 -22.98
N GLY A 90 -6.45 2.30 -23.30
CA GLY A 90 -5.39 2.68 -24.25
C GLY A 90 -4.47 3.81 -23.76
N LYS A 91 -4.70 4.36 -22.57
CA LYS A 91 -3.76 5.26 -21.89
C LYS A 91 -2.81 4.41 -21.06
N GLN A 92 -1.51 4.68 -21.19
CA GLN A 92 -0.51 4.14 -20.27
C GLN A 92 -0.75 4.74 -18.89
N VAL A 93 -1.61 4.09 -18.12
CA VAL A 93 -1.79 4.38 -16.71
C VAL A 93 -0.65 3.69 -16.00
N ARG A 94 0.22 4.47 -15.35
CA ARG A 94 1.33 3.93 -14.58
C ARG A 94 0.71 3.02 -13.49
N PRO A 95 0.94 1.69 -13.52
CA PRO A 95 0.37 0.73 -12.57
C PRO A 95 0.66 1.07 -11.11
N ASP A 96 1.66 1.92 -10.91
CA ASP A 96 2.18 2.38 -9.64
C ASP A 96 1.36 3.50 -8.98
N ALA A 97 0.47 4.16 -9.72
CA ALA A 97 -0.19 5.40 -9.28
C ALA A 97 -1.71 5.28 -9.13
N THR A 98 -2.36 4.37 -9.85
CA THR A 98 -3.82 4.18 -9.74
C THR A 98 -4.17 3.36 -8.51
N MET A 99 -4.49 4.07 -7.43
CA MET A 99 -5.19 3.50 -6.27
C MET A 99 -6.71 3.52 -6.42
N SER A 100 -7.19 3.95 -7.59
CA SER A 100 -8.59 3.94 -7.96
C SER A 100 -8.80 2.98 -9.10
N VAL A 101 -9.96 2.34 -9.06
CA VAL A 101 -10.47 1.52 -10.15
C VAL A 101 -11.57 2.31 -10.86
N ARG A 102 -11.93 1.93 -12.09
CA ARG A 102 -13.17 2.40 -12.74
C ARG A 102 -14.35 2.33 -11.78
N TRP A 103 -15.25 3.32 -11.89
CA TRP A 103 -16.45 3.39 -11.06
C TRP A 103 -17.36 2.16 -11.21
N SER A 104 -17.35 1.49 -12.37
CA SER A 104 -18.07 0.23 -12.61
C SER A 104 -17.59 -0.92 -11.74
N VAL A 105 -16.30 -0.98 -11.42
CA VAL A 105 -15.70 -2.09 -10.67
C VAL A 105 -15.68 -1.85 -9.16
N GLN A 106 -15.66 -0.58 -8.73
CA GLN A 106 -15.61 -0.19 -7.31
C GLN A 106 -16.64 -0.90 -6.42
N PRO A 107 -17.91 -1.12 -6.83
CA PRO A 107 -18.91 -1.81 -6.03
C PRO A 107 -18.57 -3.30 -5.73
N TYR A 108 -17.77 -3.97 -6.58
CA TYR A 108 -17.38 -5.37 -6.38
C TYR A 108 -16.26 -5.54 -5.34
N LEU A 109 -15.53 -4.47 -5.05
CA LEU A 109 -14.42 -4.41 -4.10
C LEU A 109 -14.87 -4.12 -2.66
N GLU A 110 -16.16 -3.91 -2.45
CA GLU A 110 -16.73 -3.66 -1.12
C GLU A 110 -16.67 -4.90 -0.22
N ARG A 111 -16.81 -4.67 1.09
CA ARG A 111 -16.86 -5.75 2.10
C ARG A 111 -17.94 -6.80 1.76
N ARG A 112 -19.10 -6.35 1.28
CA ARG A 112 -20.21 -7.24 0.88
C ARG A 112 -19.93 -7.79 -0.52
N ALA A 113 -19.98 -9.12 -0.66
CA ALA A 113 -19.84 -9.76 -1.96
C ALA A 113 -21.05 -9.38 -2.84
N ARG A 114 -20.78 -8.93 -4.06
CA ARG A 114 -21.79 -8.72 -5.10
C ARG A 114 -21.48 -9.68 -6.27
N PRO A 115 -22.50 -10.31 -6.88
CA PRO A 115 -22.29 -11.11 -8.08
C PRO A 115 -21.79 -10.20 -9.20
N ILE A 116 -20.81 -10.67 -9.97
CA ILE A 116 -20.18 -9.89 -11.03
C ILE A 116 -21.02 -9.98 -12.29
N ALA A 117 -21.35 -8.83 -12.88
CA ALA A 117 -21.98 -8.79 -14.18
C ALA A 117 -21.00 -9.29 -15.25
N SER A 118 -21.46 -10.13 -16.18
CA SER A 118 -20.62 -10.64 -17.28
C SER A 118 -19.99 -9.51 -18.12
N GLU A 119 -20.67 -8.36 -18.21
CA GLU A 119 -20.20 -7.16 -18.91
C GLU A 119 -18.98 -6.51 -18.24
N ASP A 120 -18.88 -6.62 -16.91
CA ASP A 120 -17.79 -6.01 -16.11
C ASP A 120 -16.63 -6.97 -15.88
N ARG A 121 -16.74 -8.24 -16.32
CA ARG A 121 -15.76 -9.30 -16.08
C ARG A 121 -14.35 -8.91 -16.54
N ASP A 122 -14.23 -8.43 -17.78
CA ASP A 122 -12.94 -8.12 -18.38
C ASP A 122 -12.32 -6.86 -17.76
N ASP A 123 -13.17 -5.91 -17.34
CA ASP A 123 -12.76 -4.71 -16.60
C ASP A 123 -12.21 -5.08 -15.21
N VAL A 124 -12.87 -5.98 -14.49
CA VAL A 124 -12.41 -6.50 -13.18
C VAL A 124 -11.07 -7.22 -13.33
N LEU A 125 -10.92 -8.09 -14.34
CA LEU A 125 -9.70 -8.86 -14.56
C LEU A 125 -8.49 -7.99 -14.94
N ASN A 126 -8.72 -6.85 -15.60
CA ASN A 126 -7.66 -5.91 -15.95
C ASN A 126 -7.30 -4.96 -14.79
N ASP A 127 -8.30 -4.42 -14.10
CA ASP A 127 -8.07 -3.36 -13.12
C ASP A 127 -7.64 -3.90 -11.73
N VAL A 128 -8.12 -5.07 -11.32
CA VAL A 128 -7.80 -5.64 -9.99
C VAL A 128 -6.30 -5.91 -9.81
N PRO A 129 -5.56 -6.52 -10.77
CA PRO A 129 -4.12 -6.70 -10.64
C PRO A 129 -3.35 -5.38 -10.52
N LEU A 130 -3.79 -4.31 -11.19
CA LEU A 130 -3.19 -2.98 -11.08
C LEU A 130 -3.40 -2.40 -9.67
N LEU A 131 -4.62 -2.50 -9.14
CA LEU A 131 -4.92 -2.09 -7.77
C LEU A 131 -4.10 -2.89 -6.74
N GLN A 132 -4.01 -4.21 -6.90
CA GLN A 132 -3.23 -5.09 -6.02
C GLN A 132 -1.76 -4.68 -6.01
N ARG A 133 -1.16 -4.42 -7.18
CA ARG A 133 0.23 -3.97 -7.30
C ARG A 133 0.46 -2.63 -6.60
N GLY A 134 -0.44 -1.66 -6.79
CA GLY A 134 -0.38 -0.36 -6.12
C GLY A 134 -0.50 -0.48 -4.59
N LEU A 135 -1.43 -1.30 -4.09
CA LEU A 135 -1.61 -1.56 -2.66
C LEU A 135 -0.40 -2.26 -2.04
N VAL A 136 0.16 -3.28 -2.71
CA VAL A 136 1.35 -4.01 -2.24
C VAL A 136 2.55 -3.08 -2.16
N ARG A 137 2.76 -2.24 -3.16
CA ARG A 137 3.82 -1.21 -3.15
C ARG A 137 3.63 -0.18 -2.04
N ARG A 138 2.40 0.25 -1.80
CA ARG A 138 2.09 1.17 -0.70
C ARG A 138 2.39 0.51 0.64
N LEU A 139 1.98 -0.74 0.81
CA LEU A 139 2.19 -1.50 2.04
C LEU A 139 3.68 -1.80 2.29
N SER A 140 4.46 -2.09 1.25
CA SER A 140 5.90 -2.32 1.38
C SER A 140 6.69 -1.07 1.79
N ARG A 141 6.14 0.13 1.55
CA ARG A 141 6.75 1.41 1.95
C ARG A 141 6.21 1.93 3.28
N LEU A 142 4.89 1.94 3.45
CA LEU A 142 4.24 2.46 4.64
C LEU A 142 4.32 1.48 5.83
N GLY A 143 4.40 0.18 5.58
CA GLY A 143 4.55 -0.83 6.64
C GLY A 143 5.79 -0.56 7.50
N PRO A 144 7.00 -0.56 6.93
CA PRO A 144 8.22 -0.23 7.66
C PRO A 144 8.19 1.17 8.29
N LEU A 145 7.60 2.16 7.61
CA LEU A 145 7.48 3.51 8.15
C LEU A 145 6.63 3.51 9.43
N PHE A 146 5.41 2.97 9.39
CA PHE A 146 4.53 2.97 10.56
C PHE A 146 5.06 2.09 11.70
N VAL A 147 5.67 0.95 11.38
CA VAL A 147 6.35 0.11 12.38
C VAL A 147 7.51 0.89 13.01
N GLY A 148 8.32 1.58 12.21
CA GLY A 148 9.42 2.39 12.70
C GLY A 148 8.98 3.54 13.59
N THR A 149 7.94 4.27 13.18
CA THR A 149 7.34 5.35 13.98
C THR A 149 6.75 4.81 15.29
N ALA A 150 6.09 3.65 15.26
CA ALA A 150 5.54 3.03 16.47
C ALA A 150 6.65 2.53 17.42
N CYS A 151 7.74 1.96 16.89
CA CYS A 151 8.91 1.61 17.70
C CYS A 151 9.55 2.84 18.35
N GLY A 152 9.70 3.95 17.60
CA GLY A 152 10.17 5.22 18.15
C GLY A 152 9.24 5.78 19.22
N GLY A 153 7.92 5.75 18.99
CA GLY A 153 6.93 6.10 19.98
C GLY A 153 7.05 5.24 21.25
N PHE A 154 7.17 3.93 21.10
CA PHE A 154 7.36 3.02 22.23
C PHE A 154 8.64 3.33 23.02
N ALA A 155 9.75 3.65 22.36
CA ALA A 155 10.99 4.05 23.03
C ALA A 155 10.80 5.32 23.88
N VAL A 156 10.06 6.30 23.37
CA VAL A 156 9.72 7.54 24.09
C VAL A 156 8.75 7.28 25.25
N LEU A 157 7.77 6.40 25.06
CA LEU A 157 6.86 6.01 26.12
C LEU A 157 7.61 5.31 27.26
N VAL A 158 8.53 4.41 26.91
CA VAL A 158 9.39 3.73 27.87
C VAL A 158 10.32 4.72 28.54
N SER A 159 10.86 5.77 27.90
CA SER A 159 11.69 6.76 28.62
C SER A 159 10.89 7.62 29.62
N GLY A 160 9.56 7.68 29.48
CA GLY A 160 8.66 8.35 30.44
C GLY A 160 8.74 9.88 30.42
N GLN A 161 9.33 10.46 29.37
CA GLN A 161 9.59 11.90 29.27
C GLN A 161 8.49 12.69 28.54
N VAL A 162 7.40 12.04 28.12
CA VAL A 162 6.39 12.67 27.25
C VAL A 162 4.97 12.24 27.65
N GLU A 163 4.01 13.14 27.46
CA GLU A 163 2.59 12.83 27.61
C GLU A 163 2.15 11.68 26.69
N VAL A 164 1.49 10.69 27.28
CA VAL A 164 1.03 9.46 26.62
C VAL A 164 0.22 9.75 25.35
N PHE A 165 -0.53 10.86 25.33
CA PHE A 165 -1.38 11.25 24.21
C PHE A 165 -0.61 11.54 22.91
N VAL A 166 0.56 12.19 23.00
CA VAL A 166 1.42 12.49 21.83
C VAL A 166 1.98 11.20 21.22
N VAL A 167 2.25 10.22 22.09
CA VAL A 167 2.89 8.96 21.72
C VAL A 167 1.90 7.91 21.19
N LEU A 168 0.59 8.13 21.37
CA LEU A 168 -0.45 7.22 20.90
C LEU A 168 -0.70 7.30 19.39
N TRP A 169 -0.48 8.45 18.79
CA TRP A 169 -0.77 8.71 17.36
C TRP A 169 -0.12 7.70 16.39
N PRO A 170 1.17 7.36 16.51
CA PRO A 170 1.80 6.32 15.71
C PRO A 170 1.07 4.97 15.73
N PHE A 171 0.48 4.59 16.87
CA PHE A 171 -0.25 3.34 17.02
C PHE A 171 -1.62 3.38 16.31
N VAL A 172 -2.26 4.53 16.26
CA VAL A 172 -3.50 4.72 15.48
C VAL A 172 -3.21 4.48 13.98
N TYR A 173 -2.09 4.98 13.47
CA TYR A 173 -1.70 4.76 12.08
C TYR A 173 -1.38 3.29 11.76
N LEU A 174 -0.91 2.49 12.73
CA LEU A 174 -0.72 1.04 12.54
C LEU A 174 -2.04 0.33 12.23
N LEU A 175 -3.18 0.83 12.73
CA LEU A 175 -4.50 0.25 12.46
C LEU A 175 -4.93 0.39 10.99
N MET A 176 -4.26 1.24 10.20
CA MET A 176 -4.49 1.32 8.76
C MET A 176 -3.91 0.11 7.99
N LEU A 177 -2.87 -0.55 8.51
CA LEU A 177 -2.24 -1.69 7.82
C LEU A 177 -3.20 -2.87 7.64
N PRO A 178 -3.93 -3.34 8.69
CA PRO A 178 -4.93 -4.38 8.52
C PRO A 178 -6.01 -4.05 7.49
N GLU A 179 -6.46 -2.79 7.44
CA GLU A 179 -7.47 -2.36 6.46
C GLU A 179 -6.94 -2.50 5.02
N MET A 180 -5.69 -2.10 4.77
CA MET A 180 -5.07 -2.27 3.45
C MET A 180 -4.95 -3.76 3.05
N VAL A 181 -4.61 -4.64 4.00
CA VAL A 181 -4.56 -6.09 3.77
C VAL A 181 -5.97 -6.66 3.49
N LEU A 182 -6.99 -6.17 4.20
CA LEU A 182 -8.38 -6.57 3.94
C LEU A 182 -8.85 -6.14 2.55
N ARG A 183 -8.51 -4.92 2.10
CA ARG A 183 -8.78 -4.45 0.73
C ARG A 183 -8.13 -5.34 -0.32
N LEU A 184 -6.91 -5.82 -0.07
CA LEU A 184 -6.25 -6.79 -0.95
C LEU A 184 -7.05 -8.10 -1.04
N GLY A 185 -7.59 -8.56 0.09
CA GLY A 185 -8.46 -9.74 0.14
C GLY A 185 -9.80 -9.55 -0.58
N TYR A 186 -10.42 -8.37 -0.50
CA TYR A 186 -11.63 -8.08 -1.26
C TYR A 186 -11.37 -8.03 -2.76
N ALA A 187 -10.24 -7.46 -3.17
CA ALA A 187 -9.81 -7.41 -4.56
C ALA A 187 -9.58 -8.82 -5.12
N GLU A 188 -8.86 -9.68 -4.41
CA GLU A 188 -8.64 -11.06 -4.87
C GLU A 188 -9.94 -11.87 -4.94
N ARG A 189 -10.85 -11.68 -3.98
CA ARG A 189 -12.19 -12.30 -4.05
C ARG A 189 -12.94 -11.88 -5.31
N ALA A 190 -12.90 -10.59 -5.66
CA ALA A 190 -13.54 -10.10 -6.88
C ALA A 190 -12.89 -10.69 -8.14
N ARG A 191 -11.55 -10.84 -8.16
CA ARG A 191 -10.84 -11.50 -9.25
C ARG A 191 -11.23 -12.97 -9.41
N LEU A 192 -11.30 -13.73 -8.32
CA LEU A 192 -11.71 -15.13 -8.34
C LEU A 192 -13.16 -15.27 -8.83
N ALA A 193 -14.08 -14.42 -8.33
CA ALA A 193 -15.45 -14.41 -8.80
C ALA A 193 -15.57 -14.03 -10.29
N ALA A 194 -14.70 -13.15 -10.81
CA ALA A 194 -14.69 -12.79 -12.23
C ALA A 194 -14.20 -13.94 -13.12
N LEU A 195 -13.25 -14.75 -12.61
CA LEU A 195 -12.79 -15.95 -13.31
C LEU A 195 -13.88 -17.02 -13.38
N GLU A 196 -14.72 -17.12 -12.34
CA GLU A 196 -15.88 -18.03 -12.29
C GLU A 196 -17.06 -17.54 -13.13
N THR A 197 -17.11 -16.25 -13.47
CA THR A 197 -18.18 -15.67 -14.29
C THR A 197 -17.94 -15.96 -15.76
N GLU A 198 -18.98 -16.40 -16.48
CA GLU A 198 -18.91 -16.64 -17.92
C GLU A 198 -18.55 -15.35 -18.69
N PRO A 199 -17.75 -15.45 -19.77
CA PRO A 199 -17.46 -14.31 -20.61
C PRO A 199 -18.75 -13.72 -21.18
N PRO A 200 -18.82 -12.39 -21.36
CA PRO A 200 -20.00 -11.79 -21.95
C PRO A 200 -20.22 -12.40 -23.34
N THR A 201 -21.42 -12.92 -23.58
CA THR A 201 -21.86 -13.18 -24.94
C THR A 201 -21.76 -11.84 -25.67
N LEU A 202 -21.04 -11.82 -26.81
CA LEU A 202 -20.86 -10.65 -27.66
C LEU A 202 -22.24 -10.10 -28.08
N LYS A 203 -22.88 -9.30 -27.23
CA LYS A 203 -24.00 -8.48 -27.63
C LYS A 203 -23.39 -7.42 -28.54
N HIS A 204 -23.64 -7.58 -29.85
CA HIS A 204 -23.60 -6.47 -30.79
C HIS A 204 -24.27 -5.28 -30.12
N ARG A 205 -23.48 -4.32 -29.62
CA ARG A 205 -24.05 -3.04 -29.19
C ARG A 205 -24.61 -2.42 -30.48
N PRO A 206 -25.93 -2.18 -30.61
CA PRO A 206 -26.39 -1.36 -31.70
C PRO A 206 -25.68 -0.02 -31.56
N LEU A 207 -25.00 0.40 -32.62
CA LEU A 207 -24.46 1.75 -32.81
C LEU A 207 -25.64 2.72 -32.66
N TRP A 208 -25.95 3.13 -31.43
CA TRP A 208 -26.80 4.29 -31.19
C TRP A 208 -26.00 5.49 -31.65
N ARG A 209 -26.07 5.75 -32.97
CA ARG A 209 -25.73 7.03 -33.56
C ARG A 209 -26.46 8.08 -32.74
N ARG A 210 -25.67 8.88 -32.02
CA ARG A 210 -26.09 10.21 -31.61
C ARG A 210 -26.35 10.98 -32.90
N HIS A 211 -27.57 10.86 -33.42
CA HIS A 211 -28.12 11.88 -34.30
C HIS A 211 -28.55 13.03 -33.38
N PRO A 212 -27.90 14.20 -33.43
CA PRO A 212 -28.44 15.38 -32.77
C PRO A 212 -29.65 15.84 -33.59
N HIS A 213 -30.82 15.27 -33.34
CA HIS A 213 -32.07 15.93 -33.71
C HIS A 213 -32.39 17.00 -32.66
N GLY A 214 -31.54 18.03 -32.63
CA GLY A 214 -31.80 19.29 -31.96
C GLY A 214 -32.14 20.32 -33.03
N SER A 215 -33.27 20.99 -32.88
CA SER A 215 -33.86 22.03 -33.76
C SER A 215 -33.04 23.32 -33.90
N LYS A 216 -31.71 23.22 -33.93
CA LYS A 216 -30.78 24.37 -33.96
C LYS A 216 -29.67 24.22 -35.00
N VAL A 217 -29.92 23.55 -36.11
CA VAL A 217 -29.08 23.70 -37.30
C VAL A 217 -29.61 24.92 -38.05
N ARG A 218 -29.05 26.10 -37.75
CA ARG A 218 -29.16 27.25 -38.64
C ARG A 218 -28.41 26.90 -39.92
N LEU A 219 -29.12 26.84 -41.03
CA LEU A 219 -28.53 26.97 -42.35
C LEU A 219 -28.02 28.41 -42.49
N PRO A 220 -26.77 28.65 -42.92
CA PRO A 220 -26.39 29.95 -43.42
C PRO A 220 -27.06 30.16 -44.78
N ASP A 221 -27.77 31.28 -44.92
CA ASP A 221 -28.10 31.86 -46.21
C ASP A 221 -26.78 32.19 -46.94
N GLU A 222 -26.51 31.46 -48.04
CA GLU A 222 -25.82 31.90 -49.27
C GLU A 222 -25.84 30.77 -50.32
#